data_AF-A0A918HT17-F1
#
_entry.id   AF-A0A918HT17-F1
#
_cell.length_a   1.000
_cell.length_b   1.000
_cell.length_c   1.000
_cell.angle_alpha   90.00
_cell.angle_beta   90.00
_cell.angle_gamma   90.00
#
_symmetry.space_group_name_H-M   'P 1'
#
loop_
_entity.id
_entity.type
_entity.pdbx_description
1 polymer ?
#
loop_
_entity_poly.entity_id
_entity_poly.type
_entity_poly.pdbx_seq_one_letter_code
_entity_poly.pdbx_strand_id
1 'polypeptide(L)'
;MHDIPWDMIDRLARRFTDHDTALGLSPEEQWSLQVLKIAEETGEAAQAVIGARGTNPRKGTSPWDDAHAEVADVVITALVTLARMRPDDAAEYLDRHLAAKSAKFLPAGAEAVPAPAEPA
;
A
#
# COMPACT_ATOMS: atom_id res chain seq x y z
N MET A 1 -10.96 1.74 14.89
CA MET A 1 -10.21 1.88 13.64
C MET A 1 -8.91 1.12 13.86
N HIS A 2 -8.57 0.14 13.02
CA HIS A 2 -7.29 -0.54 13.15
C HIS A 2 -6.26 0.28 12.39
N ASP A 3 -5.28 0.79 13.10
CA ASP A 3 -4.18 1.54 12.50
C ASP A 3 -3.16 0.57 11.90
N ILE A 4 -2.41 1.02 10.88
CA ILE A 4 -1.35 0.24 10.27
C ILE A 4 -0.24 0.04 11.32
N PRO A 5 0.25 -1.20 11.56
CA PRO A 5 1.30 -1.47 12.54
C PRO A 5 2.68 -1.06 12.00
N TRP A 6 2.93 0.25 11.92
CA TRP A 6 4.17 0.83 11.34
C TRP A 6 5.45 0.28 11.98
N ASP A 7 5.46 -0.02 13.28
CA ASP A 7 6.59 -0.68 13.94
C ASP A 7 7.03 -1.98 13.22
N MET A 8 6.09 -2.78 12.71
CA MET A 8 6.41 -4.01 11.99
C MET A 8 6.89 -3.73 10.57
N ILE A 9 6.27 -2.76 9.89
CA ILE A 9 6.72 -2.31 8.57
C ILE A 9 8.16 -1.81 8.64
N ASP A 10 8.50 -1.02 9.66
CA ASP A 10 9.84 -0.47 9.84
C ASP A 10 10.86 -1.57 10.18
N ARG A 11 10.46 -2.59 10.95
CA ARG A 11 11.33 -3.77 11.20
C ARG A 11 11.63 -4.53 9.92
N LEU A 12 10.64 -4.72 9.04
CA LEU A 12 10.83 -5.34 7.73
C LEU A 12 11.72 -4.46 6.84
N ALA A 13 11.44 -3.16 6.76
CA ALA A 13 12.23 -2.19 6.00
C ALA A 13 13.70 -2.21 6.42
N ARG A 14 13.99 -2.12 7.73
CA ARG A 14 15.35 -2.23 8.27
C ARG A 14 15.99 -3.57 7.88
N ARG A 15 15.27 -4.68 8.06
CA ARG A 15 15.80 -6.03 7.75
C ARG A 15 16.22 -6.17 6.28
N PHE A 16 15.47 -5.57 5.36
CA PHE A 16 15.78 -5.61 3.92
C PHE A 16 16.87 -4.61 3.54
N THR A 17 16.86 -3.39 4.10
CA THR A 17 17.94 -2.42 3.93
C THR A 17 19.27 -2.99 4.43
N ASP A 18 19.31 -3.61 5.61
CA ASP A 18 20.53 -4.23 6.16
C ASP A 18 21.06 -5.35 5.24
N HIS A 19 20.14 -6.14 4.65
CA HIS A 19 20.50 -7.19 3.71
C HIS A 19 21.14 -6.62 2.44
N ASP A 20 20.51 -5.62 1.82
CA ASP A 20 20.99 -5.04 0.58
C ASP A 20 22.27 -4.21 0.77
N THR A 21 22.40 -3.53 1.92
CA THR A 21 23.64 -2.85 2.31
C THR A 21 24.79 -3.85 2.47
N ALA A 22 24.53 -5.04 3.02
CA ALA A 22 25.54 -6.10 3.09
C ALA A 22 25.96 -6.64 1.71
N LEU A 23 25.10 -6.48 0.69
CA LEU A 23 25.42 -6.77 -0.72
C LEU A 23 26.14 -5.62 -1.44
N GLY A 24 26.36 -4.48 -0.77
CA GLY A 24 27.05 -3.31 -1.32
C GLY A 24 26.18 -2.43 -2.22
N LEU A 25 24.85 -2.57 -2.16
CA LEU A 25 23.92 -1.78 -2.96
C LEU A 25 23.75 -0.36 -2.40
N SER A 26 23.76 0.63 -3.28
CA SER A 26 23.43 2.03 -2.95
C SER A 26 21.95 2.18 -2.57
N PRO A 27 21.57 3.25 -1.84
CA PRO A 27 20.16 3.51 -1.51
C PRO A 27 19.24 3.55 -2.73
N GLU A 28 19.68 4.15 -3.83
CA GLU A 28 18.88 4.26 -5.06
C GLU A 28 18.68 2.89 -5.73
N GLU A 29 19.68 2.02 -5.73
CA GLU A 29 19.55 0.63 -6.22
C GLU A 29 18.59 -0.16 -5.33
N GLN A 30 18.71 -0.02 -4.01
CA GLN A 30 17.81 -0.63 -3.04
C GLN A 30 16.35 -0.24 -3.25
N TRP A 31 16.07 1.06 -3.39
CA TRP A 31 14.72 1.54 -3.66
C TRP A 31 14.21 1.07 -5.00
N SER A 32 15.06 1.07 -6.04
CA SER A 32 14.70 0.60 -7.37
C SER A 32 14.27 -0.87 -7.33
N LEU A 33 15.05 -1.73 -6.67
CA LEU A 33 14.71 -3.15 -6.50
C LEU A 33 13.40 -3.33 -5.71
N GLN A 34 13.21 -2.55 -4.65
CA GLN A 34 12.00 -2.61 -3.84
C GLN A 34 10.74 -2.14 -4.61
N VAL A 35 10.87 -1.15 -5.50
CA VAL A 35 9.78 -0.75 -6.41
C VAL A 35 9.48 -1.86 -7.43
N LEU A 36 10.50 -2.56 -7.93
CA LEU A 36 10.29 -3.71 -8.82
C LEU A 36 9.54 -4.85 -8.13
N LYS A 37 9.77 -5.08 -6.83
CA LYS A 37 8.98 -6.05 -6.05
C LYS A 37 7.48 -5.72 -6.06
N ILE A 38 7.07 -4.45 -6.04
CA ILE A 38 5.65 -4.07 -6.15
C ILE A 38 5.04 -4.59 -7.46
N ALA A 39 5.79 -4.53 -8.57
CA ALA A 39 5.32 -5.03 -9.86
C ALA A 39 5.20 -6.57 -9.86
N GLU A 40 6.10 -7.26 -9.18
CA GLU A 40 6.03 -8.72 -8.97
C GLU A 40 4.74 -9.11 -8.23
N GLU A 41 4.50 -8.54 -7.04
CA GLU A 41 3.29 -8.82 -6.24
C GLU A 41 2.01 -8.45 -7.01
N THR A 42 2.04 -7.37 -7.79
CA THR A 42 0.90 -6.99 -8.64
C THR A 42 0.62 -8.06 -9.70
N GLY A 43 1.66 -8.70 -10.24
CA GLY A 43 1.54 -9.82 -11.15
C GLY A 43 0.93 -11.05 -10.49
N GLU A 44 1.30 -11.35 -9.25
CA GLU A 44 0.73 -12.45 -8.47
C GLU A 44 -0.75 -12.20 -8.16
N ALA A 45 -1.11 -11.00 -7.71
CA ALA A 45 -2.50 -10.59 -7.51
C ALA A 45 -3.34 -10.70 -8.80
N ALA A 46 -2.80 -10.25 -9.94
CA ALA A 46 -3.47 -10.40 -11.22
C ALA A 46 -3.67 -11.88 -11.59
N GLN A 47 -2.66 -12.73 -11.34
CA GLN A 47 -2.76 -14.17 -11.56
C GLN A 47 -3.84 -14.81 -10.68
N ALA A 48 -3.92 -14.44 -9.40
CA ALA A 48 -4.92 -14.95 -8.48
C ALA A 48 -6.35 -14.55 -8.91
N VAL A 49 -6.54 -13.31 -9.37
CA VAL A 49 -7.83 -12.87 -9.95
C VAL A 49 -8.21 -13.68 -11.19
N ILE A 50 -7.26 -13.95 -12.08
CA ILE A 50 -7.47 -14.80 -13.26
C ILE A 50 -7.89 -16.22 -12.84
N GLY A 51 -7.24 -16.77 -11.81
CA GLY A 51 -7.60 -18.06 -11.21
C GLY A 51 -9.01 -18.05 -10.63
N ALA A 52 -9.36 -17.01 -9.86
CA ALA A 52 -10.68 -16.85 -9.24
C ALA A 52 -11.81 -16.66 -10.26
N ARG A 53 -11.52 -16.05 -11.41
CA ARG A 53 -12.46 -15.90 -12.54
C ARG A 53 -12.56 -17.16 -13.39
N GLY A 54 -11.63 -18.11 -13.26
CA GLY A 54 -11.57 -19.31 -14.11
C GLY A 54 -11.29 -19.02 -15.58
N THR A 55 -10.69 -17.87 -15.89
CA THR A 55 -10.52 -17.41 -17.28
C THR A 55 -9.28 -17.98 -17.96
N ASN A 56 -8.41 -18.68 -17.22
CA ASN A 56 -7.24 -19.35 -17.79
C ASN A 56 -7.57 -20.80 -18.19
N PRO A 57 -7.71 -21.12 -19.50
CA PRO A 57 -8.09 -22.46 -19.95
C PRO A 57 -7.02 -23.54 -19.67
N ARG A 58 -5.82 -23.16 -19.23
CA ARG A 58 -4.71 -24.07 -18.88
C ARG A 58 -4.60 -24.36 -17.38
N LYS A 59 -5.42 -23.74 -16.53
CA LYS A 59 -5.41 -23.92 -15.07
C LYS A 59 -6.85 -24.12 -14.55
N GLY A 60 -6.99 -24.71 -13.35
CA GLY A 60 -8.27 -24.80 -12.65
C GLY A 60 -8.72 -23.46 -12.06
N THR A 61 -9.92 -23.44 -11.46
CA THR A 61 -10.42 -22.29 -10.70
C THR A 61 -9.81 -22.24 -9.30
N SER A 62 -9.54 -21.04 -8.81
CA SER A 62 -9.10 -20.76 -7.43
C SER A 62 -10.18 -20.03 -6.63
N PRO A 63 -10.14 -20.05 -5.30
CA PRO A 63 -10.95 -19.16 -4.46
C PRO A 63 -10.56 -17.68 -4.63
N TRP A 64 -11.48 -16.78 -4.30
CA TRP A 64 -11.17 -15.34 -4.23
C TRP A 64 -10.24 -14.97 -3.07
N ASP A 65 -10.16 -15.81 -2.04
CA ASP A 65 -9.30 -15.57 -0.88
C ASP A 65 -7.82 -15.53 -1.25
N ASP A 66 -7.41 -16.28 -2.28
CA ASP A 66 -6.06 -16.19 -2.84
C ASP A 66 -5.80 -14.75 -3.33
N ALA A 67 -6.73 -14.16 -4.08
CA ALA A 67 -6.60 -12.79 -4.56
C ALA A 67 -6.61 -11.76 -3.43
N HIS A 68 -7.34 -12.00 -2.34
CA HIS A 68 -7.30 -11.14 -1.16
C HIS A 68 -5.91 -11.16 -0.50
N ALA A 69 -5.31 -12.34 -0.37
CA ALA A 69 -3.95 -12.50 0.17
C ALA A 69 -2.93 -11.75 -0.70
N GLU A 70 -2.94 -11.98 -2.01
CA GLU A 70 -1.99 -11.33 -2.92
C GLU A 70 -2.14 -9.80 -2.95
N VAL A 71 -3.37 -9.27 -2.86
CA VAL A 71 -3.58 -7.82 -2.75
C VAL A 71 -3.02 -7.27 -1.43
N ALA A 72 -3.11 -8.04 -0.34
CA ALA A 72 -2.48 -7.66 0.93
C ALA A 72 -0.95 -7.64 0.80
N ASP A 73 -0.36 -8.59 0.08
CA ASP A 73 1.09 -8.63 -0.18
C ASP A 73 1.57 -7.44 -1.01
N VAL A 74 0.78 -6.99 -2.00
CA VAL A 74 1.03 -5.72 -2.70
C VAL A 74 1.04 -4.53 -1.73
N VAL A 75 0.06 -4.45 -0.83
CA VAL A 75 -0.04 -3.35 0.15
C VAL A 75 1.14 -3.37 1.11
N ILE A 76 1.47 -4.53 1.68
CA ILE A 76 2.61 -4.70 2.59
C ILE A 76 3.91 -4.32 1.88
N THR A 77 4.11 -4.80 0.66
CA THR A 77 5.30 -4.49 -0.13
C THR A 77 5.40 -3.00 -0.41
N ALA A 78 4.30 -2.33 -0.77
CA ALA A 78 4.28 -0.88 -0.98
C ALA A 78 4.57 -0.08 0.30
N LEU A 79 4.04 -0.50 1.45
CA LEU A 79 4.32 0.14 2.74
C LEU A 79 5.81 -0.01 3.12
N VAL A 80 6.38 -1.20 2.95
CA VAL A 80 7.81 -1.44 3.17
C VAL A 80 8.66 -0.59 2.22
N THR A 81 8.27 -0.48 0.94
CA THR A 81 8.92 0.44 -0.01
C THR A 81 8.94 1.87 0.49
N LEU A 82 7.79 2.37 0.96
CA LEU A 82 7.70 3.74 1.46
C LEU A 82 8.56 3.95 2.70
N ALA A 83 8.56 3.00 3.64
CA ALA A 83 9.40 3.04 4.84
C ALA A 83 10.91 3.03 4.50
N ARG A 84 11.34 2.24 3.50
CA ARG A 84 12.74 2.24 3.04
C ARG A 84 13.15 3.57 2.39
N MET A 85 12.23 4.25 1.70
CA MET A 85 12.48 5.55 1.05
C MET A 85 12.35 6.74 2.02
N ARG A 86 11.58 6.58 3.11
CA ARG A 86 11.27 7.63 4.10
C ARG A 86 11.38 7.06 5.51
N PRO A 87 12.58 6.72 5.99
CA PRO A 87 12.76 6.01 7.26
C PRO A 87 12.31 6.82 8.49
N ASP A 88 12.21 8.14 8.36
CA ASP A 88 11.90 9.03 9.50
C ASP A 88 10.43 9.49 9.54
N ASP A 89 9.69 9.41 8.43
CA ASP A 89 8.34 10.02 8.34
C ASP A 89 7.38 9.31 7.36
N ALA A 90 7.59 8.02 7.07
CA ALA A 90 6.75 7.28 6.11
C ALA A 90 5.26 7.29 6.48
N ALA A 91 4.95 7.13 7.77
CA ALA A 91 3.58 7.13 8.28
C ALA A 91 2.90 8.50 8.07
N GLU A 92 3.53 9.56 8.55
CA GLU A 92 3.03 10.93 8.43
C GLU A 92 2.96 11.39 6.97
N TYR A 93 3.89 10.92 6.14
CA TYR A 93 3.85 11.16 4.70
C TYR A 93 2.64 10.48 4.06
N LEU A 94 2.39 9.20 4.36
CA LEU A 94 1.25 8.47 3.83
C LEU A 94 -0.08 9.12 4.26
N ASP A 95 -0.22 9.48 5.53
CA ASP A 95 -1.43 10.12 6.06
C ASP A 95 -1.72 11.45 5.36
N ARG A 96 -0.71 12.33 5.25
CA ARG A 96 -0.84 13.60 4.52
C ARG A 96 -1.18 13.37 3.05
N HIS A 97 -0.55 12.39 2.41
CA HIS A 97 -0.79 12.10 1.00
C HIS A 97 -2.21 11.56 0.77
N LEU A 98 -2.67 10.64 1.63
CA LEU A 98 -4.01 10.09 1.59
C LEU A 98 -5.05 11.19 1.80
N ALA A 99 -4.89 12.05 2.82
CA ALA A 99 -5.79 13.17 3.06
C ALA A 99 -5.89 14.11 1.84
N ALA A 100 -4.73 14.48 1.26
CA ALA A 100 -4.68 15.37 0.10
C ALA A 100 -5.31 14.74 -1.17
N LYS A 101 -5.17 13.43 -1.37
CA LYS A 101 -5.80 12.73 -2.51
C LYS A 101 -7.29 12.55 -2.28
N SER A 102 -7.70 12.14 -1.09
CA SER A 102 -9.10 11.90 -0.73
C SER A 102 -9.93 13.17 -0.76
N ALA A 103 -9.38 14.33 -0.40
CA ALA A 103 -10.07 15.63 -0.48
C ALA A 103 -10.55 16.00 -1.90
N LYS A 104 -10.02 15.34 -2.95
CA LYS A 104 -10.46 15.55 -4.34
C LYS A 104 -11.72 14.77 -4.70
N PHE A 105 -12.05 13.73 -3.93
CA PHE A 105 -13.09 12.76 -4.25
C PHE A 105 -14.16 12.65 -3.17
N LEU A 106 -13.79 12.90 -1.92
CA LEU A 106 -14.70 12.96 -0.79
C LEU A 106 -15.08 14.43 -0.57
N PRO A 107 -16.38 14.76 -0.44
CA PRO A 107 -16.79 16.10 -0.10
C PRO A 107 -16.11 16.52 1.22
N ALA A 108 -15.63 17.76 1.29
CA ALA A 108 -15.28 18.35 2.58
C ALA A 108 -16.48 18.14 3.51
N GLY A 109 -16.24 17.54 4.68
CA GLY A 109 -17.31 17.10 5.58
C GLY A 109 -18.43 18.14 5.67
N ALA A 110 -19.66 17.69 5.53
CA ALA A 110 -20.84 18.52 5.76
C ALA A 110 -20.92 18.89 7.25
N GLU A 111 -20.10 19.87 7.65
CA GLU A 111 -20.40 20.81 8.73
C GLU A 111 -20.49 22.21 8.11
N ALA A 112 -21.39 22.37 7.15
CA ALA A 112 -22.02 23.66 6.95
C ALA A 112 -23.16 23.73 7.98
N VAL A 113 -22.84 24.31 9.14
CA VAL A 113 -23.80 24.71 10.17
C VAL A 113 -25.04 25.33 9.50
N PRO A 114 -26.27 24.85 9.75
CA PRO A 114 -27.45 25.52 9.23
C PRO A 114 -27.51 26.93 9.83
N ALA A 115 -27.55 27.94 8.97
CA ALA A 115 -27.83 29.30 9.41
C ALA A 115 -29.16 29.32 10.18
N PRO A 116 -29.21 29.91 11.39
CA PRO A 116 -30.45 29.98 12.13
C PRO A 116 -31.47 30.80 11.34
N ALA A 117 -32.72 30.35 11.34
CA ALA A 117 -33.81 31.05 10.69
C ALA A 117 -34.01 32.43 11.33
N GLU A 118 -34.03 33.49 10.51
CA GLU A 118 -34.47 34.81 10.96
C GLU A 118 -35.95 34.77 11.35
N PRO A 119 -36.32 35.24 12.56
CA PRO A 119 -37.72 35.45 12.90
C PRO A 119 -38.26 36.70 12.20
N ALA A 120 -39.57 36.65 11.91
CA ALA A 120 -40.38 37.63 11.20
C ALA A 120 -40.39 39.04 11.81
#